data_AF-A0A3P5DI35-F1
#
_entry.id   AF-A0A3P5DI35-F1
#
_cell.length_a   1.000
_cell.length_b   1.000
_cell.length_c   1.000
_cell.angle_alpha   90.00
_cell.angle_beta   90.00
_cell.angle_gamma   90.00
#
_symmetry.space_group_name_H-M   'P 1'
#
loop_
_entity.id
_entity.type
_entity.pdbx_description
1 polymer ?
#
loop_
_entity_poly.entity_id
_entity_poly.type
_entity_poly.pdbx_seq_one_letter_code
_entity_poly.pdbx_strand_id
1 'polypeptide(L)'
;MTCTLTILCGTGHVVYTILPIIYDVAIKNNIRPERPMAASSIGAQMGIIASPVSVAVVSLVAMLGNVTFDGRHLEFLDLLAITIPSTLIGILAIGIFSWFRGKDLDKDEEFQKFISVPENREYVYGDTATLLDKKLPKSNWLAMWIFLGAIAVVALLGADSDLRPSFGGKPLSMVLVIQMFMLLTGALIIILTKTNPVYLKTKSSVPV
;
A
#
# COMPACT_ATOMS: atom_id res chain seq x y z
N MET A 1 -0.12 8.65 -3.51
CA MET A 1 0.90 8.03 -2.64
C MET A 1 0.46 6.66 -2.14
N THR A 2 -0.72 6.54 -1.52
CA THR A 2 -1.21 5.27 -0.96
C THR A 2 -1.31 4.15 -1.97
N CYS A 3 -1.89 4.41 -3.16
CA CYS A 3 -1.97 3.41 -4.22
C CYS A 3 -0.60 2.88 -4.64
N THR A 4 0.39 3.75 -4.87
CA THR A 4 1.76 3.33 -5.23
C THR A 4 2.37 2.43 -4.18
N LEU A 5 2.21 2.78 -2.90
CA LEU A 5 2.70 1.95 -1.78
C LEU A 5 1.95 0.63 -1.68
N THR A 6 0.64 0.61 -1.93
CA THR A 6 -0.15 -0.62 -1.94
C THR A 6 0.17 -1.51 -3.14
N ILE A 7 0.47 -0.94 -4.31
CA ILE A 7 0.95 -1.69 -5.48
C ILE A 7 2.26 -2.41 -5.16
N LEU A 8 3.18 -1.72 -4.47
CA LEU A 8 4.45 -2.31 -4.05
C LEU A 8 4.28 -3.36 -2.94
N CYS A 9 3.45 -3.07 -1.93
CA CYS A 9 3.31 -3.93 -0.76
C CYS A 9 2.34 -5.11 -0.95
N GLY A 10 1.43 -5.01 -1.94
CA GLY A 10 0.42 -6.03 -2.24
C GLY A 10 -0.73 -6.13 -1.23
N THR A 11 -0.84 -5.21 -0.25
CA THR A 11 -1.88 -5.27 0.80
C THR A 11 -2.52 -3.92 1.11
N GLY A 12 -3.83 -3.93 1.37
CA GLY A 12 -4.60 -2.73 1.73
C GLY A 12 -4.31 -2.19 3.13
N HIS A 13 -3.78 -3.03 4.02
CA HIS A 13 -3.47 -2.65 5.41
C HIS A 13 -2.33 -1.63 5.54
N VAL A 14 -1.58 -1.39 4.46
CA VAL A 14 -0.61 -0.28 4.38
C VAL A 14 -1.27 1.08 4.60
N VAL A 15 -2.59 1.21 4.35
CA VAL A 15 -3.30 2.46 4.62
C VAL A 15 -3.14 2.89 6.08
N TYR A 16 -3.15 1.95 7.05
CA TYR A 16 -3.12 2.28 8.48
C TYR A 16 -1.81 2.92 8.93
N THR A 17 -0.69 2.59 8.27
CA THR A 17 0.61 3.19 8.59
C THR A 17 0.77 4.57 7.96
N ILE A 18 0.00 4.87 6.91
CA ILE A 18 0.04 6.12 6.16
C ILE A 18 -1.04 7.11 6.61
N LEU A 19 -2.15 6.65 7.21
CA LEU A 19 -3.20 7.52 7.76
C LEU A 19 -2.68 8.60 8.71
N PRO A 20 -1.84 8.33 9.73
CA PRO A 20 -1.32 9.38 10.60
C PRO A 20 -0.47 10.39 9.83
N ILE A 21 0.34 9.92 8.86
CA ILE A 21 1.16 10.78 8.00
C ILE A 21 0.26 11.70 7.14
N ILE A 22 -0.83 11.16 6.57
CA ILE A 22 -1.78 11.94 5.79
C ILE A 22 -2.49 12.97 6.66
N TYR A 23 -2.88 12.60 7.88
CA TYR A 23 -3.51 13.50 8.84
C TYR A 23 -2.59 14.67 9.16
N ASP A 24 -1.33 14.39 9.51
CA ASP A 24 -0.33 15.40 9.88
C ASP A 24 0.01 16.34 8.70
N VAL A 25 0.11 15.81 7.47
CA VAL A 25 0.34 16.63 6.28
C VAL A 25 -0.91 17.44 5.91
N ALA A 26 -2.11 16.89 6.06
CA ALA A 26 -3.36 17.60 5.76
C ALA A 26 -3.58 18.75 6.74
N ILE A 27 -3.40 18.52 8.04
CA ILE A 27 -3.61 19.53 9.06
C ILE A 27 -2.60 20.68 8.95
N LYS A 28 -1.31 20.37 8.70
CA LYS A 28 -0.27 21.40 8.46
C LYS A 28 -0.52 22.25 7.22
N ASN A 29 -1.24 21.72 6.22
CA ASN A 29 -1.64 22.46 5.02
C ASN A 29 -3.03 23.10 5.13
N ASN A 30 -3.66 23.10 6.31
CA ASN A 30 -5.04 23.59 6.53
C ASN A 30 -6.10 22.90 5.64
N ILE A 31 -5.85 21.66 5.23
CA ILE A 31 -6.80 20.84 4.47
C ILE A 31 -7.52 19.93 5.45
N ARG A 32 -8.86 19.81 5.32
CA ARG A 32 -9.64 18.83 6.09
C ARG A 32 -9.08 17.41 5.88
N PRO A 33 -8.57 16.73 6.92
CA PRO A 33 -7.95 15.40 6.80
C PRO A 33 -8.94 14.33 6.32
N GLU A 34 -10.24 14.51 6.57
CA GLU A 34 -11.29 13.62 6.07
C GLU A 34 -11.26 13.43 4.54
N ARG A 35 -10.91 14.48 3.77
CA ARG A 35 -10.85 14.46 2.30
C ARG A 35 -9.74 13.52 1.78
N PRO A 36 -8.45 13.71 2.12
CA PRO A 36 -7.38 12.83 1.66
C PRO A 36 -7.40 11.47 2.34
N MET A 37 -7.90 11.34 3.58
CA MET A 37 -7.99 10.04 4.25
C MET A 37 -9.00 9.10 3.56
N ALA A 38 -10.17 9.61 3.16
CA ALA A 38 -11.15 8.82 2.42
C ALA A 38 -10.63 8.40 1.03
N ALA A 39 -9.94 9.31 0.32
CA ALA A 39 -9.32 8.97 -0.96
C ALA A 39 -8.20 7.93 -0.81
N SER A 40 -7.46 7.98 0.30
CA SER A 40 -6.36 7.06 0.61
C SER A 40 -6.82 5.63 0.83
N SER A 41 -7.94 5.41 1.53
CA SER A 41 -8.48 4.07 1.79
C SER A 41 -9.00 3.40 0.52
N ILE A 42 -9.67 4.15 -0.35
CA ILE A 42 -10.11 3.65 -1.66
C ILE A 42 -8.89 3.38 -2.55
N GLY A 43 -7.93 4.30 -2.57
CA GLY A 43 -6.68 4.13 -3.31
C GLY A 43 -5.87 2.90 -2.89
N ALA A 44 -5.91 2.53 -1.61
CA ALA A 44 -5.29 1.30 -1.11
C ALA A 44 -6.00 0.06 -1.68
N GLN A 45 -7.34 -0.01 -1.62
CA GLN A 45 -8.09 -1.15 -2.16
C GLN A 45 -7.89 -1.31 -3.67
N MET A 46 -7.96 -0.21 -4.42
CA MET A 46 -7.69 -0.22 -5.86
C MET A 46 -6.25 -0.63 -6.17
N GLY A 47 -5.29 -0.21 -5.35
CA GLY A 47 -3.88 -0.60 -5.50
C GLY A 47 -3.62 -2.10 -5.38
N ILE A 48 -4.44 -2.86 -4.63
CA ILE A 48 -4.30 -4.31 -4.50
C ILE A 48 -4.54 -5.01 -5.85
N ILE A 49 -5.47 -4.48 -6.64
CA ILE A 49 -5.89 -5.08 -7.92
C ILE A 49 -4.91 -4.77 -9.05
N ALA A 50 -4.18 -3.65 -8.94
CA ALA A 50 -3.10 -3.28 -9.87
C ALA A 50 -1.72 -3.81 -9.47
N SER A 51 -1.61 -4.56 -8.37
CA SER A 51 -0.33 -5.08 -7.88
C SER A 51 -0.01 -6.44 -8.51
N PRO A 52 1.19 -6.63 -9.10
CA PRO A 52 1.66 -7.94 -9.55
C PRO A 52 1.97 -8.89 -8.39
N VAL A 53 2.18 -8.36 -7.19
CA VAL A 53 2.55 -9.13 -5.99
C VAL A 53 1.31 -9.58 -5.21
N SER A 54 0.15 -9.04 -5.58
CA SER A 54 -1.11 -9.34 -4.90
C SER A 54 -1.58 -10.76 -5.19
N VAL A 55 -1.68 -11.55 -4.12
CA VAL A 55 -2.24 -12.91 -4.14
C VAL A 55 -3.67 -12.92 -4.71
N ALA A 56 -4.45 -11.86 -4.48
CA ALA A 56 -5.81 -11.75 -5.00
C ALA A 56 -5.82 -11.72 -6.54
N VAL A 57 -4.92 -10.95 -7.15
CA VAL A 57 -4.81 -10.81 -8.61
C VAL A 57 -4.37 -12.12 -9.24
N VAL A 58 -3.34 -12.76 -8.68
CA VAL A 58 -2.79 -14.01 -9.19
C VAL A 58 -3.77 -15.17 -9.01
N SER A 59 -4.51 -15.21 -7.91
CA SER A 59 -5.57 -16.19 -7.70
C SER A 59 -6.71 -15.99 -8.71
N LEU A 60 -7.06 -14.74 -9.02
CA LEU A 60 -8.07 -14.43 -10.03
C LEU A 60 -7.61 -14.89 -11.43
N VAL A 61 -6.36 -14.64 -11.82
CA VAL A 61 -5.79 -15.19 -13.08
C VAL A 61 -5.80 -16.71 -13.08
N ALA A 62 -5.45 -17.37 -11.98
CA ALA A 62 -5.50 -18.83 -11.87
C ALA A 62 -6.93 -19.38 -11.99
N MET A 63 -7.93 -18.69 -11.43
CA MET A 63 -9.34 -19.05 -11.57
C MET A 63 -9.87 -18.82 -12.99
N LEU A 64 -9.43 -17.75 -13.66
CA LEU A 64 -9.85 -17.40 -15.02
C LEU A 64 -9.03 -18.10 -16.11
N GLY A 65 -7.94 -18.80 -15.78
CA GLY A 65 -7.08 -19.48 -16.77
C GLY A 65 -7.80 -20.54 -17.62
N ASN A 66 -8.92 -21.07 -17.13
CA ASN A 66 -9.77 -22.02 -17.86
C ASN A 66 -10.84 -21.35 -18.74
N VAL A 67 -10.97 -20.02 -18.70
CA VAL A 67 -11.95 -19.25 -19.47
C VAL A 67 -11.25 -18.65 -20.68
N THR A 68 -11.59 -19.15 -21.87
CA THR A 68 -11.05 -18.64 -23.13
C THR A 68 -11.93 -17.51 -23.64
N PHE A 69 -11.35 -16.32 -23.82
CA PHE A 69 -12.00 -15.22 -24.51
C PHE A 69 -11.38 -15.14 -25.91
N ASP A 70 -12.17 -15.37 -26.96
CA ASP A 70 -11.74 -15.18 -28.36
C ASP A 70 -10.46 -15.95 -28.75
N GLY A 71 -10.27 -17.15 -28.20
CA GLY A 71 -9.10 -18.00 -28.45
C GLY A 71 -7.82 -17.62 -27.71
N ARG A 72 -7.85 -16.61 -26.83
CA ARG A 72 -6.71 -16.22 -25.97
C ARG A 72 -7.00 -16.52 -24.50
N HIS A 73 -6.00 -17.04 -23.81
CA HIS A 73 -6.02 -17.14 -22.35
C HIS A 73 -5.71 -15.76 -21.77
N LEU A 74 -6.45 -15.34 -20.74
CA LEU A 74 -6.08 -14.14 -19.99
C LEU A 74 -4.80 -14.44 -19.21
N GLU A 75 -3.68 -13.92 -19.72
CA GLU A 75 -2.40 -14.06 -19.06
C GLU A 75 -2.24 -12.99 -17.97
N PHE A 76 -1.35 -13.26 -17.01
CA PHE A 76 -1.09 -12.37 -15.88
C PHE A 76 -0.71 -10.94 -16.31
N LEU A 77 0.06 -10.82 -17.41
CA LEU A 77 0.45 -9.52 -17.96
C LEU A 77 -0.70 -8.78 -18.61
N ASP A 78 -1.61 -9.46 -19.31
CA ASP A 78 -2.79 -8.85 -19.93
C ASP A 78 -3.71 -8.26 -18.86
N LEU A 79 -3.89 -8.98 -17.75
CA LEU A 79 -4.69 -8.49 -16.64
C LEU A 79 -4.06 -7.25 -16.00
N LEU A 80 -2.75 -7.26 -15.75
CA LEU A 80 -2.05 -6.09 -15.21
C LEU A 80 -2.08 -4.89 -16.17
N ALA A 81 -1.97 -5.14 -17.48
CA ALA A 81 -2.06 -4.11 -18.50
C ALA A 81 -3.43 -3.40 -18.51
N ILE A 82 -4.49 -4.05 -18.03
CA ILE A 82 -5.84 -3.47 -17.88
C ILE A 82 -6.03 -2.83 -16.50
N THR A 83 -5.61 -3.51 -15.43
CA THR A 83 -5.86 -3.03 -14.06
C THR A 83 -5.00 -1.84 -13.68
N ILE A 84 -3.75 -1.74 -14.16
CA ILE A 84 -2.86 -0.60 -13.89
C ILE A 84 -3.45 0.72 -14.44
N PRO A 85 -3.82 0.85 -15.73
CA PRO A 85 -4.41 2.09 -16.23
C PRO A 85 -5.80 2.36 -15.62
N SER A 86 -6.61 1.32 -15.41
CA SER A 86 -7.95 1.46 -14.80
C SER A 86 -7.87 2.04 -13.40
N THR A 87 -6.96 1.54 -12.56
CA THR A 87 -6.77 2.03 -11.20
C THR A 87 -6.20 3.45 -11.18
N LEU A 88 -5.27 3.79 -12.08
CA LEU A 88 -4.74 5.15 -12.19
C LEU A 88 -5.84 6.17 -12.52
N ILE A 89 -6.69 5.87 -13.50
CA ILE A 89 -7.82 6.72 -13.88
C ILE A 89 -8.83 6.83 -12.73
N GLY A 90 -9.16 5.71 -12.08
CA GLY A 90 -10.10 5.69 -10.95
C GLY A 90 -9.62 6.54 -9.77
N ILE A 91 -8.33 6.46 -9.44
CA ILE A 91 -7.73 7.25 -8.35
C ILE A 91 -7.65 8.72 -8.71
N LEU A 92 -7.37 9.04 -9.98
CA LEU A 92 -7.35 10.42 -10.45
C LEU A 92 -8.76 11.03 -10.40
N ALA A 93 -9.78 10.29 -10.83
CA ALA A 93 -11.18 10.71 -10.72
C ALA A 93 -11.63 10.91 -9.26
N ILE A 94 -11.27 10.00 -8.35
CA ILE A 94 -11.54 10.13 -6.91
C ILE A 94 -10.78 11.32 -6.31
N GLY A 95 -9.54 11.56 -6.75
CA GLY A 95 -8.75 12.71 -6.31
C GLY A 95 -9.40 14.04 -6.68
N ILE A 96 -9.86 14.16 -7.93
CA ILE A 96 -10.58 15.34 -8.42
C ILE A 96 -11.89 15.50 -7.65
N PHE A 97 -12.68 14.44 -7.52
CA PHE A 97 -13.95 14.48 -6.79
C PHE A 97 -13.76 14.84 -5.30
N SER A 98 -12.70 14.34 -4.67
CA SER A 98 -12.40 14.60 -3.25
C SER A 98 -12.08 16.08 -3.00
N TRP A 99 -11.54 16.81 -3.99
CA TRP A 99 -11.30 18.25 -3.87
C TRP A 99 -12.62 19.03 -3.77
N PHE A 100 -13.68 18.60 -4.46
CA PHE A 100 -14.98 19.27 -4.42
C PHE A 100 -15.81 18.95 -3.16
N ARG A 101 -15.32 18.10 -2.25
CA ARG A 101 -16.10 17.61 -1.10
C ARG A 101 -15.87 18.44 0.16
N GLY A 102 -16.91 19.13 0.62
CA GLY A 102 -16.97 19.85 1.91
C GLY A 102 -16.44 21.29 1.86
N LYS A 103 -16.75 22.11 2.88
CA LYS A 103 -16.21 23.47 3.00
C LYS A 103 -14.73 23.43 3.38
N ASP A 104 -13.93 24.43 3.05
CA ASP A 104 -12.55 24.46 3.53
C ASP A 104 -12.51 24.63 5.05
N LEU A 105 -11.39 24.20 5.64
CA LEU A 105 -11.19 24.20 7.07
C LEU A 105 -11.24 25.64 7.64
N ASP A 106 -10.78 26.61 6.84
CA ASP A 106 -10.85 28.04 7.13
C ASP A 106 -12.27 28.61 7.16
N LYS A 107 -13.21 27.96 6.46
CA LYS A 107 -14.61 28.39 6.27
C LYS A 107 -15.58 27.67 7.21
N ASP A 108 -15.05 26.87 8.15
CA ASP A 108 -15.84 26.13 9.12
C ASP A 108 -15.91 26.89 10.44
N GLU A 109 -17.10 27.43 10.75
CA GLU A 109 -17.31 28.17 11.98
C GLU A 109 -17.15 27.32 13.24
N GLU A 110 -17.45 26.01 13.20
CA GLU A 110 -17.24 25.13 14.34
C GLU A 110 -15.75 24.83 14.55
N PHE A 111 -15.00 24.62 13.47
CA PHE A 111 -13.56 24.38 13.55
C PHE A 111 -12.79 25.64 13.99
N GLN A 112 -13.19 26.81 13.51
CA GLN A 112 -12.61 28.09 13.95
C GLN A 112 -12.94 28.37 15.43
N LYS A 113 -14.16 28.06 15.89
CA LYS A 113 -14.50 28.10 17.32
C LYS A 113 -13.66 27.10 18.13
N PHE A 114 -13.44 25.90 17.60
CA PHE A 114 -12.63 24.87 18.25
C PHE A 114 -11.15 25.27 18.38
N ILE A 115 -10.54 25.86 17.34
CA ILE A 115 -9.15 26.35 17.34
C ILE A 115 -8.98 27.65 18.12
N SER A 116 -10.04 28.44 18.29
CA SER A 116 -9.96 29.70 19.06
C SER A 116 -9.48 29.47 20.50
N VAL A 117 -9.67 28.25 21.02
CA VAL A 117 -9.09 27.80 22.28
C VAL A 117 -7.63 27.40 22.05
N PRO A 118 -6.65 28.07 22.69
CA PRO A 118 -5.22 27.83 22.44
C PRO A 118 -4.78 26.40 22.76
N GLU A 119 -5.40 25.76 23.76
CA GLU A 119 -5.16 24.36 24.14
C GLU A 119 -5.58 23.36 23.04
N ASN A 120 -6.72 23.62 22.38
CA ASN A 120 -7.18 22.81 21.24
C ASN A 120 -6.34 23.06 19.99
N ARG A 121 -5.84 24.27 19.80
CA ARG A 121 -4.91 24.59 18.71
C ARG A 121 -3.59 23.86 18.86
N GLU A 122 -3.08 23.75 20.09
CA GLU A 122 -1.87 22.98 20.38
C GLU A 122 -2.12 21.47 20.29
N TYR A 123 -3.33 20.98 20.59
CA TYR A 123 -3.70 19.59 20.32
C TYR A 123 -3.75 19.25 18.81
N VAL A 124 -4.24 20.18 17.98
CA VAL A 124 -4.44 19.96 16.53
C VAL A 124 -3.18 20.25 15.70
N TYR A 125 -2.40 21.27 16.07
CA TYR A 125 -1.20 21.71 15.33
C TYR A 125 0.10 21.56 16.13
N GLY A 126 0.03 21.19 17.40
CA GLY A 126 1.22 20.94 18.19
C GLY A 126 2.00 19.75 17.65
N ASP A 127 3.20 19.59 18.19
CA ASP A 127 4.22 18.67 17.69
C ASP A 127 3.87 17.21 18.06
N THR A 128 2.77 16.69 17.51
CA THR A 128 2.39 15.29 17.60
C THR A 128 3.46 14.53 16.83
N ALA A 129 4.42 13.97 17.57
CA ALA A 129 5.61 13.23 17.13
C ALA A 129 5.46 12.59 15.74
N THR A 130 5.66 13.40 14.70
CA THR A 130 5.37 13.03 13.32
C THR A 130 6.52 12.16 12.85
N LEU A 131 6.24 11.01 12.22
CA LEU A 131 7.30 10.22 11.59
C LEU A 131 7.91 10.90 10.35
N LEU A 132 7.38 12.06 9.92
CA LEU A 132 7.92 12.87 8.82
C LEU A 132 9.39 13.27 9.08
N ASP A 133 9.76 13.58 10.32
CA ASP A 133 11.08 14.10 10.66
C ASP A 133 12.02 13.04 11.26
N LYS A 134 11.58 11.78 11.37
CA LYS A 134 12.46 10.70 11.83
C LYS A 134 13.32 10.19 10.68
N LYS A 135 14.63 10.44 10.74
CA LYS A 135 15.62 9.76 9.90
C LYS A 135 15.49 8.25 10.08
N LEU A 136 15.04 7.56 9.04
CA LEU A 136 14.98 6.10 9.03
C LEU A 136 16.41 5.53 9.14
N PRO A 137 16.65 4.55 10.03
CA PRO A 137 17.96 3.93 10.13
C PRO A 137 18.31 3.23 8.81
N LYS A 138 19.60 3.24 8.45
CA LYS A 138 20.11 2.66 7.18
C LYS A 138 19.69 1.19 6.99
N SER A 139 19.43 0.46 8.08
CA SER A 139 18.90 -0.90 8.07
C SER A 139 17.55 -1.02 7.34
N ASN A 140 16.66 -0.03 7.49
CA ASN A 140 15.35 -0.04 6.82
C ASN A 140 15.49 0.14 5.30
N TRP A 141 16.54 0.83 4.87
CA TRP A 141 16.85 0.99 3.45
C TRP A 141 17.31 -0.34 2.84
N LEU A 142 18.10 -1.13 3.56
CA LEU A 142 18.50 -2.47 3.13
C LEU A 142 17.28 -3.40 2.98
N ALA A 143 16.37 -3.39 3.94
CA ALA A 143 15.12 -4.15 3.86
C ALA A 143 14.26 -3.75 2.65
N MET A 144 14.19 -2.46 2.34
CA MET A 144 13.46 -1.94 1.17
C MET A 144 14.05 -2.47 -0.15
N TRP A 145 15.37 -2.50 -0.29
CA TRP A 145 16.03 -3.05 -1.49
C TRP A 145 15.87 -4.56 -1.62
N ILE A 146 15.92 -5.30 -0.51
CA ILE A 146 15.65 -6.74 -0.51
C ILE A 146 14.20 -7.00 -0.96
N PHE A 147 13.25 -6.19 -0.47
CA PHE A 147 11.84 -6.30 -0.84
C PHE A 147 11.60 -5.97 -2.33
N LEU A 148 12.15 -4.85 -2.83
CA LEU A 148 12.10 -4.50 -4.25
C LEU A 148 12.76 -5.56 -5.15
N GLY A 149 13.89 -6.13 -4.72
CA GLY A 149 14.55 -7.22 -5.41
C GLY A 149 13.67 -8.46 -5.51
N ALA A 150 12.99 -8.83 -4.43
CA ALA A 150 12.04 -9.95 -4.44
C ALA A 150 10.86 -9.71 -5.40
N ILE A 151 10.33 -8.49 -5.45
CA ILE A 151 9.27 -8.12 -6.42
C ILE A 151 9.77 -8.27 -7.86
N ALA A 152 10.99 -7.80 -8.15
CA ALA A 152 11.57 -7.92 -9.48
C ALA A 152 11.76 -9.39 -9.89
N VAL A 153 12.22 -10.25 -8.98
CA VAL A 153 12.34 -11.70 -9.21
C VAL A 153 10.97 -12.33 -9.46
N VAL A 154 9.97 -12.01 -8.63
CA VAL A 154 8.59 -12.51 -8.80
C VAL A 154 7.99 -12.04 -10.13
N ALA A 155 8.23 -10.79 -10.54
CA ALA A 155 7.77 -10.26 -11.81
C ALA A 155 8.46 -10.97 -12.99
N LEU A 156 9.77 -11.26 -12.90
CA LEU A 156 10.50 -12.02 -13.93
C LEU A 156 9.98 -13.46 -14.06
N LEU A 157 9.77 -14.15 -12.93
CA LEU A 157 9.18 -15.49 -12.88
C LEU A 157 7.71 -15.51 -13.35
N GLY A 158 7.04 -14.36 -13.32
CA GLY A 158 5.70 -14.17 -13.86
C GLY A 158 5.67 -13.91 -15.36
N ALA A 159 6.70 -13.23 -15.88
CA ALA A 159 6.82 -12.90 -17.30
C ALA A 159 7.26 -14.11 -18.15
N ASP A 160 8.00 -15.05 -17.57
CA ASP A 160 8.44 -16.27 -18.24
C ASP A 160 7.86 -17.51 -17.55
N SER A 161 6.95 -18.21 -18.23
CA SER A 161 6.26 -19.38 -17.70
C SER A 161 7.13 -20.64 -17.65
N ASP A 162 8.27 -20.67 -18.36
CA ASP A 162 9.24 -21.76 -18.36
C ASP A 162 10.22 -21.69 -17.18
N LEU A 163 10.44 -20.50 -16.62
CA LEU A 163 11.26 -20.31 -15.41
C LEU A 163 10.55 -20.73 -14.11
N ARG A 164 9.30 -21.19 -14.19
CA ARG A 164 8.54 -21.61 -13.00
C ARG A 164 9.20 -22.85 -12.39
N PRO A 165 9.53 -22.82 -11.08
CA PRO A 165 10.04 -24.01 -10.40
C PRO A 165 8.99 -25.11 -10.49
N SER A 166 9.31 -26.19 -11.22
CA SER A 166 8.46 -27.37 -11.33
C SER A 166 8.89 -28.39 -10.27
N PHE A 167 7.93 -28.94 -9.54
CA PHE A 167 8.17 -30.05 -8.62
C PHE A 167 7.55 -31.29 -9.25
N GLY A 168 8.40 -32.21 -9.72
CA GLY A 168 7.95 -33.46 -10.35
C GLY A 168 7.30 -33.32 -11.73
N GLY A 169 7.73 -32.34 -12.54
CA GLY A 169 7.27 -32.17 -13.93
C GLY A 169 5.89 -31.52 -14.10
N LYS A 170 5.28 -31.05 -13.00
CA LYS A 170 4.08 -30.20 -13.04
C LYS A 170 4.44 -28.78 -12.59
N PRO A 171 4.11 -27.74 -13.36
CA PRO A 171 4.37 -26.36 -12.96
C PRO A 171 3.56 -26.04 -11.70
N LEU A 172 4.22 -25.48 -10.67
CA LEU A 172 3.55 -25.00 -9.48
C LEU A 172 2.65 -23.81 -9.80
N SER A 173 1.51 -23.70 -9.10
CA SER A 173 0.66 -22.52 -9.21
C SER A 173 1.47 -21.27 -8.84
N MET A 174 1.33 -20.21 -9.65
CA MET A 174 2.06 -18.96 -9.45
C MET A 174 1.77 -18.36 -8.06
N VAL A 175 0.57 -18.61 -7.51
CA VAL A 175 0.20 -18.24 -6.13
C VAL A 175 1.17 -18.84 -5.10
N LEU A 176 1.48 -20.14 -5.24
CA LEU A 176 2.36 -20.86 -4.31
C LEU A 176 3.80 -20.37 -4.42
N VAL A 177 4.26 -20.09 -5.64
CA VAL A 177 5.60 -19.55 -5.91
C VAL A 177 5.76 -18.19 -5.24
N ILE A 178 4.80 -17.28 -5.43
CA ILE A 178 4.82 -15.96 -4.79
C ILE A 178 4.81 -16.09 -3.26
N GLN A 179 3.97 -16.97 -2.71
CA GLN A 179 3.91 -17.19 -1.26
C GLN A 179 5.23 -17.69 -0.69
N MET A 180 5.90 -18.65 -1.35
CA MET A 180 7.21 -19.15 -0.94
C MET A 180 8.28 -18.04 -0.97
N PHE A 181 8.34 -17.26 -2.06
CA PHE A 181 9.29 -16.16 -2.19
C PHE A 181 9.02 -15.01 -1.20
N MET A 182 7.75 -14.66 -0.93
CA MET A 182 7.42 -13.64 0.06
C MET A 182 7.78 -14.06 1.49
N LEU A 183 7.52 -15.33 1.85
CA LEU A 183 7.92 -15.86 3.16
C LEU A 183 9.46 -15.91 3.31
N LEU A 184 10.16 -16.34 2.27
CA LEU A 184 11.63 -16.41 2.27
C LEU A 184 12.26 -15.01 2.33
N THR A 185 11.70 -14.05 1.59
CA THR A 185 12.11 -12.64 1.64
C THR A 185 11.85 -12.05 3.02
N GLY A 186 10.69 -12.32 3.63
CA GLY A 186 10.38 -11.89 5.00
C GLY A 186 11.38 -12.45 6.02
N ALA A 187 11.72 -13.73 5.91
CA ALA A 187 12.73 -14.36 6.75
C ALA A 187 14.12 -13.71 6.58
N LEU A 188 14.55 -13.48 5.33
CA LEU A 188 15.80 -12.80 5.00
C LEU A 188 15.86 -11.37 5.56
N ILE A 189 14.77 -10.61 5.43
CA ILE A 189 14.67 -9.26 5.99
C ILE A 189 14.85 -9.30 7.51
N ILE A 190 14.19 -10.22 8.22
CA ILE A 190 14.30 -10.31 9.68
C ILE A 190 15.73 -10.69 10.10
N ILE A 191 16.35 -11.65 9.40
CA ILE A 191 17.71 -12.14 9.69
C ILE A 191 18.76 -11.06 9.42
N LEU A 192 18.68 -10.37 8.28
CA LEU A 192 19.69 -9.38 7.85
C LEU A 192 19.51 -8.02 8.53
N THR A 193 18.27 -7.60 8.77
CA THR A 193 17.96 -6.27 9.35
C THR A 193 18.09 -6.28 10.88
N LYS A 194 18.24 -7.47 11.51
CA LYS A 194 18.25 -7.68 12.98
C LYS A 194 17.14 -6.88 13.68
N THR A 195 15.94 -6.90 13.11
CA THR A 195 14.80 -6.17 13.66
C THR A 195 14.43 -6.78 15.02
N ASN A 196 14.68 -6.03 16.10
CA ASN A 196 14.44 -6.51 17.46
C ASN A 196 12.91 -6.56 17.73
N PRO A 197 12.30 -7.75 17.93
CA PRO A 197 10.85 -7.91 18.10
C PRO A 197 10.31 -7.25 19.38
N VAL A 198 11.19 -6.78 20.28
CA VAL A 198 10.83 -6.12 21.53
C VAL A 198 10.13 -4.76 21.31
N TYR A 199 10.44 -4.03 20.23
CA TYR A 199 9.76 -2.75 19.94
C TYR A 199 8.32 -2.90 19.44
N LEU A 200 7.88 -4.11 19.05
CA LEU A 200 6.51 -4.38 18.61
C LEU A 200 5.52 -4.54 19.77
N LYS A 201 5.99 -4.84 20.99
CA LYS A 201 5.11 -5.00 22.17
C LYS A 201 4.83 -3.70 22.91
N THR A 202 5.72 -2.70 22.86
CA THR A 202 5.57 -1.48 23.68
C THR A 202 4.63 -0.43 23.09
N LYS A 203 4.36 -0.47 21.77
CA LYS A 203 3.43 0.48 21.12
C LYS A 203 1.97 0.01 21.07
N SER A 204 1.67 -1.24 21.45
CA SER A 204 0.28 -1.73 21.57
C SER A 204 -0.37 -1.39 22.92
N SER A 205 0.36 -0.74 23.83
CA SER A 205 -0.10 -0.36 25.17
C SER A 205 0.00 1.15 25.41
N VAL A 206 -0.41 1.95 24.43
CA VAL A 206 -0.81 3.34 24.68
C VAL A 206 -2.31 3.44 24.41
N PRO A 207 -3.15 3.39 25.46
CA PRO A 207 -4.53 3.81 25.36
C PRO A 207 -4.56 5.33 25.41
N VAL A 208 -4.82 5.99 24.29
CA VAL A 208 -5.57 7.26 24.24
C VAL A 208 -6.27 7.33 22.89
#